data_AF-A0A453KFX2-F1
#
_entry.id   AF-A0A453KFX2-F1
#
_cell.length_a   1.000
_cell.length_b   1.000
_cell.length_c   1.000
_cell.angle_alpha   90.00
_cell.angle_beta   90.00
_cell.angle_gamma   90.00
#
_symmetry.space_group_name_H-M   'P 1'
#
loop_
_entity.id
_entity.type
_entity.pdbx_description
1 polymer ?
#
loop_
_entity_poly.entity_id
_entity_poly.type
_entity_poly.pdbx_seq_one_letter_code
_entity_poly.pdbx_strand_id
1 'polypeptide(L)'
;RNQRMEYYFMEVCFLQVLLQDGKSERLTVRAGPNTTSVQDALTEYRVIESCPRGFTWLELFPLTGRKHQLRVHCAEVLGTPIVGDYKYGRQAHQDWTPLPVPQTVDEELLRKQRLPFGLVLGGGSVAEEQPQLHLHCKQMMLPDISAAVQGLQSEDAERDFSGLEKLSFVAPLPLHMRLSWEVLKSVDK
;
A
#
# COMPACT_ATOMS: atom_id res chain seq x y z
N ARG A 1 -11.39 -12.62 -14.74
CA ARG A 1 -9.95 -12.36 -14.45
C ARG A 1 -9.64 -10.86 -14.28
N ASN A 2 -10.63 -10.02 -13.92
CA ASN A 2 -10.48 -8.56 -13.81
C ASN A 2 -10.68 -8.10 -12.36
N GLN A 3 -9.90 -8.61 -11.41
CA GLN A 3 -9.94 -8.06 -10.05
C GLN A 3 -9.20 -6.72 -10.06
N ARG A 4 -9.86 -5.63 -9.67
CA ARG A 4 -9.21 -4.35 -9.47
C ARG A 4 -8.89 -4.21 -7.99
N MET A 5 -7.61 -4.02 -7.70
CA MET A 5 -7.11 -3.84 -6.35
C MET A 5 -6.50 -2.45 -6.24
N GLU A 6 -6.76 -1.78 -5.13
CA GLU A 6 -6.17 -0.50 -4.79
C GLU A 6 -5.34 -0.67 -3.52
N TYR A 7 -4.06 -0.35 -3.64
CA TYR A 7 -3.12 -0.40 -2.54
C TYR A 7 -2.72 1.02 -2.17
N TYR A 8 -2.68 1.29 -0.87
CA TYR A 8 -2.14 2.53 -0.34
C TYR A 8 -0.82 2.19 0.29
N PHE A 9 0.19 2.98 -0.01
CA PHE A 9 1.51 2.75 0.52
C PHE A 9 2.25 4.07 0.64
N MET A 10 3.29 4.04 1.47
CA MET A 10 4.14 5.19 1.72
C MET A 10 5.58 4.82 1.37
N GLU A 11 6.24 5.68 0.62
CA GLU A 11 7.59 5.50 0.12
C GLU A 11 8.54 6.59 0.60
N VAL A 12 9.84 6.28 0.53
CA VAL A 12 10.93 7.24 0.76
C VAL A 12 11.45 7.72 -0.59
N CYS A 13 11.38 9.03 -0.82
CA CYS A 13 11.99 9.71 -1.95
C CYS A 13 13.44 10.12 -1.61
N PHE A 14 14.41 9.57 -2.32
CA PHE A 14 15.80 10.09 -2.31
C PHE A 14 16.02 11.24 -3.29
N LEU A 15 15.12 11.38 -4.27
CA LEU A 15 15.02 12.50 -5.17
C LEU A 15 13.54 12.88 -5.20
N GLN A 16 13.22 14.16 -5.00
CA GLN A 16 11.85 14.66 -4.98
C GLN A 16 11.14 14.19 -6.27
N VAL A 17 10.20 13.25 -6.17
CA VAL A 17 9.34 12.86 -7.30
C VAL A 17 8.44 14.05 -7.55
N LEU A 18 8.89 14.93 -8.44
CA LEU A 18 8.25 16.21 -8.72
C LEU A 18 7.14 15.97 -9.74
N LEU A 19 6.04 15.35 -9.29
CA LEU A 19 4.84 15.14 -10.11
C LEU A 19 3.62 15.57 -9.29
N GLN A 20 3.15 16.77 -9.59
CA GLN A 20 2.11 17.49 -8.85
C GLN A 20 0.91 17.80 -9.74
N ASP A 21 0.43 16.81 -10.50
CA ASP A 21 -0.67 17.03 -11.44
C ASP A 21 -1.76 15.95 -11.43
N GLY A 22 -1.77 15.06 -10.43
CA GLY A 22 -2.91 14.16 -10.17
C GLY A 22 -3.20 13.15 -11.29
N LYS A 23 -2.32 13.04 -12.29
CA LYS A 23 -2.39 12.06 -13.38
C LYS A 23 -1.84 10.73 -12.90
N SER A 24 -2.52 9.64 -13.26
CA SER A 24 -2.02 8.30 -13.02
C SER A 24 -0.95 7.93 -14.04
N GLU A 25 0.20 7.47 -13.56
CA GLU A 25 1.31 7.04 -14.42
C GLU A 25 1.47 5.52 -14.37
N ARG A 26 2.06 4.93 -15.43
CA ARG A 26 2.15 3.48 -15.61
C ARG A 26 3.59 2.99 -15.53
N LEU A 27 3.86 2.15 -14.53
CA LEU A 27 5.12 1.45 -14.34
C LEU A 27 5.10 0.12 -15.07
N THR A 28 6.09 -0.10 -15.92
CA THR A 28 6.24 -1.33 -16.69
C THR A 28 7.64 -1.90 -16.48
N VAL A 29 7.71 -3.12 -15.94
CA VAL A 29 8.92 -3.94 -16.00
C VAL A 29 8.75 -4.93 -17.14
N ARG A 30 9.54 -4.78 -18.20
CA ARG A 30 9.53 -5.66 -19.38
C ARG A 30 10.48 -6.83 -19.21
N ALA A 31 10.09 -7.97 -19.73
CA ALA A 31 10.99 -9.10 -19.94
C ALA A 31 12.13 -8.72 -20.92
N GLY A 32 13.34 -9.21 -20.66
CA GLY A 32 14.45 -9.10 -21.61
C GLY A 32 14.21 -9.97 -22.86
N PRO A 33 14.82 -9.63 -24.02
CA PRO A 33 14.54 -10.30 -25.29
C PRO A 33 14.92 -11.80 -25.33
N ASN A 34 15.74 -12.28 -24.38
CA ASN A 34 16.23 -13.66 -24.35
C ASN A 34 15.56 -14.57 -23.30
N THR A 35 14.44 -14.16 -22.70
CA THR A 35 13.75 -14.97 -21.68
C THR A 35 12.32 -15.31 -22.10
N THR A 36 12.13 -16.51 -22.66
CA THR A 36 10.87 -17.02 -23.22
C THR A 36 9.73 -17.23 -22.20
N SER A 37 9.95 -16.91 -20.91
CA SER A 37 9.01 -17.19 -19.81
C SER A 37 8.79 -16.03 -18.85
N VAL A 38 9.43 -14.87 -19.06
CA VAL A 38 9.23 -13.71 -18.18
C VAL A 38 8.00 -12.95 -18.65
N GLN A 39 7.05 -12.79 -17.74
CA GLN A 39 5.78 -12.13 -18.04
C GLN A 39 5.82 -10.68 -17.54
N ASP A 40 5.30 -9.76 -18.33
CA ASP A 40 5.28 -8.34 -17.98
C ASP A 40 4.58 -8.07 -16.64
N ALA A 41 5.05 -7.03 -15.97
CA ALA A 41 4.51 -6.50 -14.74
C ALA A 41 4.06 -5.06 -14.95
N LEU A 42 2.78 -4.79 -14.68
CA LEU A 42 2.12 -3.52 -14.97
C LEU A 42 1.42 -3.00 -13.72
N THR A 43 1.78 -1.78 -13.31
CA THR A 43 1.17 -1.09 -12.17
C THR A 43 0.92 0.35 -12.57
N GLU A 44 -0.30 0.83 -12.38
CA GLU A 44 -0.58 2.27 -12.42
C GLU A 44 -0.41 2.85 -11.01
N TYR A 45 0.04 4.09 -10.89
CA TYR A 45 0.18 4.76 -9.60
C TYR A 45 -0.35 6.18 -9.65
N ARG A 46 -0.71 6.71 -8.48
CA ARG A 46 -1.11 8.10 -8.28
C ARG A 46 -0.46 8.66 -7.02
N VAL A 47 0.09 9.87 -7.13
CA VAL A 47 0.57 10.62 -5.97
C VAL A 47 -0.61 11.22 -5.21
N ILE A 48 -0.73 10.87 -3.92
CA ILE A 48 -1.74 11.48 -3.03
C ILE A 48 -1.16 12.73 -2.41
N GLU A 49 0.03 12.62 -1.81
CA GLU A 49 0.66 13.69 -1.05
C GLU A 49 2.18 13.49 -1.04
N SER A 50 2.92 14.57 -1.18
CA SER A 50 4.39 14.58 -1.08
C SER A 50 4.80 15.44 0.10
N CYS A 51 5.59 14.88 1.00
CA CYS A 51 6.05 15.52 2.22
C CYS A 51 7.50 16.02 2.04
N PRO A 52 7.86 17.21 2.57
CA PRO A 52 9.18 17.84 2.44
C PRO A 52 10.35 16.99 2.96
N ARG A 53 10.09 16.05 3.87
CA ARG A 53 11.12 15.17 4.46
C ARG A 53 11.47 13.96 3.61
N GLY A 54 11.16 14.00 2.31
CA GLY A 54 11.46 12.90 1.39
C GLY A 54 10.53 11.71 1.58
N PHE A 55 9.26 11.94 1.91
CA PHE A 55 8.23 10.90 1.96
C PHE A 55 7.14 11.22 0.96
N THR A 56 6.63 10.20 0.28
CA THR A 56 5.49 10.35 -0.63
C THR A 56 4.47 9.28 -0.33
N TRP A 57 3.19 9.69 -0.32
CA TRP A 57 2.07 8.79 -0.20
C TRP A 57 1.48 8.50 -1.56
N LEU A 58 1.39 7.23 -1.90
CA LEU A 58 0.99 6.78 -3.22
C LEU A 58 -0.16 5.79 -3.15
N GLU A 59 -0.99 5.83 -4.18
CA GLU A 59 -1.90 4.73 -4.52
C GLU A 59 -1.34 3.92 -5.66
N LEU A 60 -1.47 2.59 -5.59
CA LEU A 60 -1.08 1.66 -6.65
C LEU A 60 -2.28 0.84 -7.10
N PHE A 61 -2.34 0.64 -8.40
CA PHE A 61 -3.31 -0.19 -9.10
C PHE A 61 -2.54 -1.22 -9.93
N PRO A 62 -2.19 -2.39 -9.35
CA PRO A 62 -1.58 -3.46 -10.12
C PRO A 62 -2.56 -4.04 -11.14
N LEU A 63 -2.19 -3.99 -12.41
CA LEU A 63 -2.92 -4.62 -13.51
C LEU A 63 -2.49 -6.09 -13.73
N THR A 64 -1.39 -6.49 -13.10
CA THR A 64 -0.86 -7.86 -13.08
C THR A 64 -0.55 -8.28 -11.64
N GLY A 65 -0.41 -9.60 -11.40
CA GLY A 65 -0.18 -10.15 -10.06
C GLY A 65 1.18 -10.83 -9.86
N ARG A 66 2.29 -10.15 -10.17
CA ARG A 66 3.63 -10.75 -9.98
C ARG A 66 4.06 -10.74 -8.51
N LYS A 67 4.89 -11.71 -8.14
CA LYS A 67 5.45 -11.80 -6.79
C LYS A 67 6.26 -10.53 -6.48
N HIS A 68 5.89 -9.83 -5.41
CA HIS A 68 6.49 -8.57 -4.98
C HIS A 68 6.44 -7.44 -6.02
N GLN A 69 5.53 -7.50 -6.99
CA GLN A 69 5.45 -6.54 -8.10
C GLN A 69 5.55 -5.08 -7.64
N LEU A 70 4.68 -4.69 -6.71
CA LEU A 70 4.61 -3.31 -6.22
C LEU A 70 5.92 -2.87 -5.58
N ARG A 71 6.50 -3.71 -4.74
CA ARG A 71 7.76 -3.45 -4.02
C ARG A 71 8.93 -3.23 -4.98
N VAL A 72 9.05 -4.10 -5.99
CA VAL A 72 10.09 -3.99 -7.03
C VAL A 72 9.87 -2.75 -7.89
N HIS A 73 8.63 -2.46 -8.28
CA HIS A 73 8.31 -1.26 -9.07
C HIS A 73 8.72 0.02 -8.32
N CYS A 74 8.43 0.11 -7.02
CA CYS A 74 8.80 1.28 -6.23
C CYS A 74 10.31 1.40 -6.06
N ALA A 75 10.99 0.32 -5.67
CA ALA A 75 12.43 0.35 -5.43
C ALA A 75 13.27 0.53 -6.71
N GLU A 76 12.98 -0.23 -7.77
CA GLU A 76 13.86 -0.34 -8.94
C GLU A 76 13.44 0.56 -10.11
N VAL A 77 12.13 0.85 -10.25
CA VAL A 77 11.63 1.66 -11.38
C VAL A 77 11.46 3.12 -10.97
N LEU A 78 10.83 3.38 -9.82
CA LEU A 78 10.69 4.74 -9.30
C LEU A 78 11.96 5.21 -8.56
N GLY A 79 12.78 4.30 -8.06
CA GLY A 79 13.93 4.65 -7.20
C GLY A 79 13.51 5.07 -5.79
N THR A 80 12.27 4.82 -5.41
CA THR A 80 11.62 5.25 -4.16
C THR A 80 11.08 4.04 -3.41
N PRO A 81 11.92 3.34 -2.63
CA PRO A 81 11.48 2.11 -1.97
C PRO A 81 10.39 2.38 -0.92
N ILE A 82 9.52 1.39 -0.74
CA ILE A 82 8.45 1.41 0.27
C ILE A 82 9.06 1.44 1.67
N VAL A 83 8.51 2.24 2.57
CA VAL A 83 8.94 2.29 3.98
C VAL A 83 8.70 0.94 4.66
N GLY A 84 9.68 0.49 5.44
CA GLY A 84 9.75 -0.84 6.04
C GLY A 84 10.05 -1.98 5.06
N ASP A 85 10.39 -1.68 3.80
CA ASP A 85 10.87 -2.68 2.84
C ASP A 85 12.39 -2.87 2.90
N TYR A 86 12.84 -3.61 3.90
CA TYR A 86 14.26 -3.93 4.06
C TYR A 86 14.84 -4.83 2.96
N LYS A 87 14.00 -5.45 2.13
CA LYS A 87 14.45 -6.35 1.07
C LYS A 87 14.88 -5.58 -0.17
N TYR A 88 14.03 -4.68 -0.64
CA TYR A 88 14.26 -3.92 -1.87
C TYR A 88 14.74 -2.49 -1.59
N GLY A 89 14.49 -1.96 -0.40
CA GLY A 89 14.92 -0.63 0.02
C GLY A 89 16.08 -0.65 1.01
N ARG A 90 16.99 -1.63 0.95
CA ARG A 90 18.03 -1.79 1.99
C ARG A 90 18.82 -0.50 2.24
N GLN A 91 19.30 0.16 1.19
CA GLN A 91 20.07 1.40 1.32
C GLN A 91 19.25 2.50 2.02
N ALA A 92 17.98 2.64 1.64
CA ALA A 92 17.08 3.62 2.24
C ALA A 92 16.87 3.43 3.75
N HIS A 93 16.94 2.20 4.22
CA HIS A 93 16.71 1.86 5.63
C HIS A 93 18.01 1.74 6.44
N GLN A 94 19.19 1.77 5.80
CA GLN A 94 20.48 1.80 6.51
C GLN A 94 20.70 3.14 7.21
N ASP A 95 20.36 4.23 6.53
CA ASP A 95 20.48 5.59 7.04
C ASP A 95 19.16 6.09 7.67
N TRP A 96 18.30 5.16 8.09
CA TRP A 96 16.98 5.48 8.62
C TRP A 96 17.08 6.30 9.90
N THR A 97 16.46 7.48 9.89
CA THR A 97 16.35 8.34 11.07
C THR A 97 14.87 8.52 11.42
N PRO A 98 14.43 8.06 12.59
CA PRO A 98 13.05 8.22 13.03
C PRO A 98 12.61 9.69 13.02
N LEU A 99 11.38 9.94 12.57
CA LEU A 99 10.79 11.27 12.66
C LEU A 99 10.34 11.56 14.09
N PRO A 100 10.46 12.79 14.59
CA PRO A 100 9.94 13.12 15.91
C PRO A 100 8.42 13.00 15.93
N VAL A 101 7.88 12.43 17.00
CA VAL A 101 6.43 12.37 17.21
C VAL A 101 5.93 13.76 17.62
N PRO A 102 4.95 14.33 16.90
CA PRO A 102 4.31 15.59 17.27
C PRO A 102 3.48 15.45 18.54
N GLN A 103 3.41 16.52 19.34
CA GLN A 103 2.55 16.58 20.53
C GLN A 103 1.05 16.50 20.20
N THR A 104 0.66 16.70 18.94
CA THR A 104 -0.72 16.65 18.48
C THR A 104 -1.21 15.23 18.18
N VAL A 105 -0.31 14.24 18.16
CA VAL A 105 -0.68 12.84 17.91
C VAL A 105 -1.39 12.28 19.14
N ASP A 106 -2.51 11.61 18.91
CA ASP A 106 -3.24 10.92 19.98
C ASP A 106 -2.37 9.83 20.62
N GLU A 107 -2.19 9.92 21.94
CA GLU A 107 -1.44 8.96 22.76
C GLU A 107 -1.93 7.51 22.57
N GLU A 108 -3.21 7.30 22.26
CA GLU A 108 -3.75 5.96 22.01
C GLU A 108 -3.16 5.34 20.72
N LEU A 109 -2.77 6.16 19.72
CA LEU A 109 -2.08 5.66 18.51
C LEU A 109 -0.64 5.23 18.79
N LEU A 110 -0.01 5.80 19.82
CA LEU A 110 1.35 5.49 20.25
C LEU A 110 1.40 4.24 21.13
N ARG A 111 0.25 3.84 21.69
CA ARG A 111 0.16 2.72 22.62
C ARG A 111 0.57 1.41 21.95
N LYS A 112 1.62 0.80 22.50
CA LYS A 112 2.06 -0.55 22.11
C LYS A 112 1.41 -1.57 23.06
N GLN A 113 0.64 -2.50 22.49
CA GLN A 113 0.01 -3.57 23.25
C GLN A 113 0.65 -4.90 22.89
N ARG A 114 1.11 -5.64 23.90
CA ARG A 114 1.49 -7.05 23.73
C ARG A 114 0.23 -7.91 23.78
N LEU A 115 -0.05 -8.56 22.67
CA LEU A 115 -1.12 -9.53 22.53
C LEU A 115 -0.60 -10.95 22.85
N PRO A 116 -1.50 -11.92 23.09
CA PRO A 116 -1.12 -13.33 23.22
C PRO A 116 -0.26 -13.82 22.04
N PHE A 117 0.51 -14.88 22.28
CA PHE A 117 1.42 -15.48 21.28
C PHE A 117 2.57 -14.57 20.82
N GLY A 118 2.93 -13.57 21.62
CA GLY A 118 4.08 -12.69 21.33
C GLY A 118 3.82 -11.66 20.23
N LEU A 119 2.56 -11.48 19.84
CA LEU A 119 2.17 -10.44 18.88
C LEU A 119 2.24 -9.08 19.55
N VAL A 120 2.72 -8.07 18.83
CA VAL A 120 2.73 -6.68 19.30
C VAL A 120 1.83 -5.88 18.37
N LEU A 121 0.81 -5.25 18.95
CA LEU A 121 -0.04 -4.28 18.28
C LEU A 121 0.52 -2.88 18.53
N GLY A 122 0.63 -2.07 17.48
CA GLY A 122 1.23 -0.74 17.53
C GLY A 122 2.74 -0.74 17.24
N GLY A 123 3.31 0.47 17.17
CA GLY A 123 4.67 0.69 16.70
C GLY A 123 4.86 0.46 15.19
N GLY A 124 6.10 0.57 14.71
CA GLY A 124 6.44 0.41 13.29
C GLY A 124 6.05 1.57 12.38
N SER A 125 5.73 2.76 12.91
CA SER A 125 5.53 3.97 12.12
C SER A 125 6.87 4.58 11.68
N VAL A 126 6.82 5.70 10.96
CA VAL A 126 8.03 6.46 10.59
C VAL A 126 8.78 7.08 11.79
N ALA A 127 8.13 7.13 12.95
CA ALA A 127 8.73 7.63 14.17
C ALA A 127 9.50 6.56 14.97
N GLU A 128 9.62 5.35 14.41
CA GLU A 128 10.27 4.22 15.07
C GLU A 128 11.59 3.88 14.35
N GLU A 129 12.54 3.29 15.09
CA GLU A 129 13.84 2.87 14.55
C GLU A 129 13.71 1.81 13.45
N GLN A 130 12.69 0.96 13.56
CA GLN A 130 12.41 -0.11 12.62
C GLN A 130 10.96 0.00 12.16
N PRO A 131 10.68 0.82 11.12
CA PRO A 131 9.33 0.91 10.56
C PRO A 131 8.89 -0.45 10.00
N GLN A 132 7.59 -0.74 10.14
CA GLN A 132 6.95 -1.87 9.48
C GLN A 132 6.70 -1.56 8.01
N LEU A 133 6.42 -2.59 7.20
CA LEU A 133 6.13 -2.40 5.78
C LEU A 133 4.87 -1.53 5.60
N HIS A 134 5.00 -0.40 4.94
CA HIS A 134 3.93 0.54 4.63
C HIS A 134 3.27 0.20 3.30
N LEU A 135 2.83 -1.04 3.11
CA LEU A 135 2.09 -1.48 1.94
C LEU A 135 0.78 -2.13 2.39
N HIS A 136 -0.35 -1.49 2.08
CA HIS A 136 -1.68 -1.92 2.52
C HIS A 136 -2.63 -2.09 1.35
N CYS A 137 -3.37 -3.20 1.32
CA CYS A 137 -4.49 -3.37 0.39
C CYS A 137 -5.70 -2.62 0.95
N LYS A 138 -5.96 -1.41 0.45
CA LYS A 138 -7.06 -0.57 0.92
C LYS A 138 -8.39 -1.05 0.39
N GLN A 139 -8.45 -1.38 -0.89
CA GLN A 139 -9.69 -1.74 -1.54
C GLN A 139 -9.49 -2.89 -2.52
N MET A 140 -10.46 -3.80 -2.52
CA MET A 140 -10.56 -4.89 -3.47
C MET A 140 -11.95 -4.87 -4.09
N MET A 141 -12.00 -4.85 -5.41
CA MET A 141 -13.24 -4.91 -6.19
C MET A 141 -13.29 -6.23 -6.95
N LEU A 142 -14.30 -7.04 -6.65
CA LEU A 142 -14.63 -8.24 -7.39
C LEU A 142 -15.80 -7.92 -8.33
N PRO A 143 -15.55 -7.73 -9.64
CA PRO A 143 -16.62 -7.58 -10.60
C PRO A 143 -17.24 -8.93 -10.93
N ASP A 144 -18.50 -8.89 -11.35
CA ASP A 144 -19.24 -10.03 -11.89
C ASP A 144 -19.23 -11.24 -10.95
N ILE A 145 -19.85 -11.04 -9.79
CA ILE A 145 -20.07 -12.12 -8.82
C ILE A 145 -21.34 -12.92 -9.12
N SER A 146 -21.98 -12.68 -10.26
CA SER A 146 -23.23 -13.33 -10.66
C SER A 146 -23.14 -14.86 -10.57
N ALA A 147 -22.05 -15.43 -11.05
CA ALA A 147 -21.77 -16.87 -10.98
C ALA A 147 -21.59 -17.38 -9.53
N ALA A 148 -20.98 -16.58 -8.64
CA ALA A 148 -20.82 -16.94 -7.23
C ALA A 148 -22.16 -16.84 -6.47
N VAL A 149 -23.00 -15.87 -6.84
CA VAL A 149 -24.33 -15.65 -6.28
C VAL A 149 -25.31 -16.75 -6.67
N GLN A 150 -25.27 -17.25 -7.91
CA GLN A 150 -26.11 -18.36 -8.36
C GLN A 150 -25.91 -19.62 -7.52
N GLY A 151 -24.68 -19.90 -7.06
CA GLY A 151 -24.39 -21.04 -6.18
C GLY A 151 -24.86 -20.88 -4.73
N LEU A 152 -25.24 -19.66 -4.31
CA LEU A 152 -25.73 -19.33 -2.97
C LEU A 152 -27.26 -19.29 -2.89
N GLN A 153 -27.94 -19.29 -4.03
CA GLN A 153 -29.40 -19.40 -4.11
C GLN A 153 -29.82 -20.86 -3.88
N SER A 154 -29.85 -21.29 -2.62
CA SER A 154 -30.54 -22.52 -2.20
C SER A 154 -32.04 -22.28 -2.08
N GLU A 155 -32.86 -23.30 -2.34
CA GLU A 155 -34.34 -23.24 -2.40
C GLU A 155 -35.04 -22.71 -1.12
N ASP A 156 -34.35 -22.62 0.03
CA ASP A 156 -34.93 -22.28 1.33
C ASP A 156 -34.71 -20.82 1.82
N ALA A 157 -34.18 -19.90 0.99
CA ALA A 157 -33.85 -18.54 1.46
C ALA A 157 -34.55 -17.42 0.66
N GLU A 158 -35.34 -16.57 1.35
CA GLU A 158 -35.98 -15.32 0.87
C GLU A 158 -34.99 -14.20 0.46
N ARG A 159 -33.75 -14.52 0.05
CA ARG A 159 -32.73 -13.51 -0.25
C ARG A 159 -32.53 -13.35 -1.74
N ASP A 160 -33.06 -12.26 -2.28
CA ASP A 160 -32.82 -11.82 -3.65
C ASP A 160 -31.45 -11.13 -3.77
N PHE A 161 -30.59 -11.69 -4.61
CA PHE A 161 -29.26 -11.16 -4.93
C PHE A 161 -29.14 -10.78 -6.42
N SER A 162 -30.25 -10.73 -7.15
CA SER A 162 -30.28 -10.45 -8.59
C SER A 162 -29.65 -9.10 -8.98
N GLY A 163 -29.68 -8.10 -8.09
CA GLY A 163 -29.08 -6.79 -8.29
C GLY A 163 -27.60 -6.67 -7.91
N LEU A 164 -26.96 -7.74 -7.43
CA LEU A 164 -25.60 -7.67 -6.88
C LEU A 164 -24.54 -7.95 -7.95
N GLU A 165 -24.15 -6.91 -8.70
CA GLU A 165 -23.20 -7.03 -9.82
C GLU A 165 -21.71 -7.05 -9.38
N LYS A 166 -21.39 -6.47 -8.22
CA LYS A 166 -20.01 -6.31 -7.72
C LYS A 166 -19.93 -6.37 -6.20
N LEU A 167 -18.80 -6.86 -5.69
CA LEU A 167 -18.42 -6.72 -4.28
C LEU A 167 -17.23 -5.79 -4.15
N SER A 168 -17.32 -4.88 -3.17
CA SER A 168 -16.22 -4.00 -2.78
C SER A 168 -15.86 -4.25 -1.33
N PHE A 169 -14.61 -4.63 -1.10
CA PHE A 169 -14.04 -4.78 0.23
C PHE A 169 -13.12 -3.60 0.50
N VAL A 170 -13.33 -2.90 1.61
CA VAL A 170 -12.48 -1.78 2.03
C VAL A 170 -11.90 -2.10 3.39
N ALA A 171 -10.57 -2.13 3.49
CA ALA A 171 -9.86 -2.35 4.74
C ALA A 171 -9.40 -1.01 5.33
N PRO A 172 -9.64 -0.73 6.62
CA PRO A 172 -9.09 0.46 7.26
C PRO A 172 -7.56 0.42 7.23
N LEU A 173 -6.94 1.60 7.23
CA LEU A 173 -5.49 1.71 7.21
C LEU A 173 -4.91 1.14 8.53
N PRO A 174 -3.86 0.30 8.48
CA PRO A 174 -3.17 -0.22 9.66
C PRO A 174 -2.69 0.90 10.58
N LEU A 175 -2.58 0.60 11.87
CA LEU A 175 -2.26 1.60 12.90
C LEU A 175 -0.92 2.30 12.64
N HIS A 176 0.12 1.55 12.27
CA HIS A 176 1.46 2.10 12.03
C HIS A 176 1.49 3.08 10.87
N MET A 177 0.76 2.76 9.80
CA MET A 177 0.61 3.65 8.64
C MET A 177 -0.21 4.88 9.01
N ARG A 178 -1.31 4.74 9.76
CA ARG A 178 -2.10 5.89 10.21
C ARG A 178 -1.28 6.84 11.08
N LEU A 179 -0.49 6.30 12.01
CA LEU A 179 0.42 7.09 12.82
C LEU A 179 1.47 7.80 11.95
N SER A 180 2.04 7.12 10.95
CA SER A 180 2.96 7.76 10.00
C SER A 180 2.32 8.90 9.22
N TRP A 181 1.04 8.78 8.84
CA TRP A 181 0.28 9.86 8.22
C TRP A 181 0.20 11.09 9.11
N GLU A 182 -0.19 10.91 10.38
CA GLU A 182 -0.29 12.02 11.34
C GLU A 182 1.06 12.70 11.59
N VAL A 183 2.13 11.91 11.73
CA VAL A 183 3.50 12.41 11.92
C VAL A 183 3.99 13.22 10.72
N LEU A 184 3.61 12.84 9.50
CA LEU A 184 3.99 13.58 8.30
C LEU A 184 3.16 14.85 8.11
N LYS A 185 1.84 14.78 8.34
CA LYS A 185 0.91 15.94 8.27
C LYS A 185 1.30 17.09 9.19
N SER A 186 1.89 16.80 10.33
CA SER A 186 2.34 17.82 11.29
C SER A 186 3.66 18.47 10.92
N VAL A 187 4.49 17.80 10.12
CA VAL A 187 5.79 18.33 9.68
C VAL A 187 5.61 19.44 8.64
N ASP A 188 4.46 19.45 7.96
CA ASP A 188 4.07 20.47 6.98
C ASP A 188 3.53 21.78 7.60
N LYS A 189 3.41 21.84 8.94
CA LYS A 189 2.93 23.01 9.69
C LYS A 189 4.03 23.64 10.52
#